data_AF-A0A953XW96-F1
#
_entry.id   AF-A0A953XW96-F1
#
_cell.length_a   1.000
_cell.length_b   1.000
_cell.length_c   1.000
_cell.angle_alpha   90.00
_cell.angle_beta   90.00
_cell.angle_gamma   90.00
#
_symmetry.space_group_name_H-M   'P 1'
#
loop_
_entity.id
_entity.type
_entity.pdbx_description
1 polymer ?
#
loop_
_entity_poly.entity_id
_entity_poly.type
_entity_poly.pdbx_seq_one_letter_code
_entity_poly.pdbx_strand_id
1 'polypeptide(L)'
;MKKYLVLSGLIVLLFVAGCSTTKHVNLGHEGGEAYADVPAPANFEPFDTPPFKRQDGSGGKRVYGRYAYRSTNGLDSSKRVADWYKKSLPGEGWELQTEEVDDAKGTMKLLFKKDEDQLELKLNPDDRMQGSERYSVLIVEMNPQYD
;
A
#
# COMPACT_ATOMS: atom_id res chain seq x y z
N MET A 1 -24.05 -49.90 -51.77
CA MET A 1 -23.71 -48.53 -52.21
C MET A 1 -23.47 -47.66 -50.98
N LYS A 2 -22.64 -46.63 -51.15
CA LYS A 2 -21.95 -45.81 -50.15
C LYS A 2 -22.86 -44.80 -49.40
N LYS A 3 -22.46 -44.50 -48.14
CA LYS A 3 -22.68 -43.26 -47.34
C LYS A 3 -24.06 -43.13 -46.63
N TYR A 4 -24.25 -42.45 -45.47
CA TYR A 4 -23.50 -41.43 -44.73
C TYR A 4 -23.67 -41.60 -43.21
N LEU A 5 -22.60 -41.19 -42.52
CA LEU A 5 -22.43 -40.93 -41.11
C LEU A 5 -22.91 -39.51 -40.81
N VAL A 6 -23.81 -39.28 -39.84
CA VAL A 6 -23.84 -38.05 -39.03
C VAL A 6 -24.42 -38.35 -37.65
N LEU A 7 -23.52 -38.35 -36.68
CA LEU A 7 -23.74 -38.31 -35.25
C LEU A 7 -24.07 -36.86 -34.88
N SER A 8 -25.33 -36.53 -34.56
CA SER A 8 -25.69 -35.19 -34.06
C SER A 8 -25.51 -35.13 -32.55
N GLY A 9 -24.29 -34.76 -32.15
CA GLY A 9 -23.96 -34.38 -30.78
C GLY A 9 -24.58 -33.04 -30.41
N LEU A 10 -25.32 -33.01 -29.30
CA LEU A 10 -25.75 -31.78 -28.63
C LEU A 10 -24.69 -31.44 -27.58
N ILE A 11 -23.71 -30.62 -27.94
CA ILE A 11 -22.73 -30.08 -26.99
C ILE A 11 -23.37 -28.84 -26.34
N VAL A 12 -23.72 -28.97 -25.06
CA VAL A 12 -24.12 -27.85 -24.21
C VAL A 12 -22.85 -27.13 -23.75
N LEU A 13 -22.50 -26.04 -24.42
CA LEU A 13 -21.43 -25.12 -23.99
C LEU A 13 -22.01 -24.15 -22.95
N LEU A 14 -21.93 -24.54 -21.67
CA LEU A 14 -22.08 -23.60 -20.55
C LEU A 14 -20.80 -22.76 -20.46
N PHE A 15 -20.83 -21.56 -21.04
CA PHE A 15 -19.87 -20.50 -20.70
C PHE A 15 -20.20 -19.98 -19.31
N VAL A 16 -19.69 -20.66 -18.28
CA VAL A 16 -19.52 -20.02 -16.98
C VAL A 16 -18.33 -19.08 -17.15
N ALA A 17 -18.63 -17.81 -17.41
CA ALA A 17 -17.67 -16.73 -17.29
C ALA A 17 -17.26 -16.66 -15.81
N GLY A 18 -16.28 -17.48 -15.45
CA GLY A 18 -15.56 -17.34 -14.19
C GLY A 18 -14.90 -15.98 -14.23
N CYS A 19 -15.40 -15.05 -13.41
CA CYS A 19 -14.60 -13.93 -12.94
C CYS A 19 -13.34 -14.54 -12.31
N SER A 20 -12.27 -14.63 -13.08
CA SER A 20 -10.94 -14.93 -12.58
C SER A 20 -10.54 -13.76 -11.71
N THR A 21 -10.90 -13.80 -10.43
CA THR A 21 -10.31 -12.94 -9.42
C THR A 21 -8.82 -13.23 -9.49
N THR A 22 -8.06 -12.27 -10.02
CA THR A 22 -6.60 -12.33 -10.09
C THR A 22 -6.11 -12.60 -8.67
N LYS A 23 -5.77 -13.86 -8.37
CA LYS A 23 -5.06 -14.20 -7.14
C LYS A 23 -3.72 -13.51 -7.26
N HIS A 24 -3.56 -12.39 -6.54
CA HIS A 24 -2.26 -11.78 -6.34
C HIS A 24 -1.35 -12.86 -5.73
N VAL A 25 -0.43 -13.37 -6.55
CA VAL A 25 0.59 -14.30 -6.10
C VAL A 25 1.55 -13.47 -5.26
N ASN A 26 1.52 -13.70 -3.96
CA ASN A 26 2.41 -13.06 -3.02
C ASN A 26 3.83 -13.58 -3.31
N LEU A 27 4.63 -12.77 -4.02
CA LEU A 27 6.00 -13.09 -4.39
C LEU A 27 6.85 -12.95 -3.13
N GLY A 28 7.03 -14.07 -2.42
CA GLY A 28 7.76 -14.14 -1.17
C GLY A 28 9.12 -13.44 -1.25
N HIS A 29 9.18 -12.26 -0.64
CA HIS A 29 10.41 -11.61 -0.22
C HIS A 29 10.50 -11.76 1.31
N GLU A 30 11.69 -12.06 1.82
CA GLU A 30 11.96 -12.17 3.26
C GLU A 30 11.71 -10.81 3.91
N GLY A 31 10.48 -10.61 4.39
CA GLY A 31 10.06 -9.35 4.93
C GLY A 31 10.68 -9.09 6.31
N GLY A 32 11.37 -7.96 6.49
CA GLY A 32 11.67 -7.38 7.80
C GLY A 32 10.41 -7.00 8.61
N GLU A 33 10.58 -6.53 9.84
CA GLU A 33 9.45 -6.10 10.68
C GLU A 33 9.10 -4.63 10.43
N ALA A 34 7.82 -4.26 10.56
CA ALA A 34 7.40 -2.86 10.54
C ALA A 34 8.03 -2.07 11.69
N TYR A 35 8.05 -0.73 11.61
CA TYR A 35 8.38 0.09 12.77
C TYR A 35 7.38 -0.23 13.89
N ALA A 36 7.86 -0.85 14.96
CA ALA A 36 7.01 -1.24 16.10
C ALA A 36 6.29 -0.03 16.73
N ASP A 37 6.84 1.17 16.53
CA ASP A 37 6.37 2.46 17.02
C ASP A 37 5.77 3.36 15.92
N VAL A 38 5.42 2.80 14.74
CA VAL A 38 4.62 3.50 13.72
C VAL A 38 3.32 2.73 13.52
N PRO A 39 2.19 3.25 14.06
CA PRO A 39 0.94 2.52 14.01
C PRO A 39 0.35 2.52 12.58
N ALA A 40 -0.40 1.47 12.25
CA ALA A 40 -1.18 1.43 11.01
C ALA A 40 -2.51 2.21 11.18
N PRO A 41 -2.96 2.97 10.17
CA PRO A 41 -4.18 3.77 10.26
C PRO A 41 -5.43 2.88 10.38
N ALA A 42 -6.23 3.07 11.44
CA ALA A 42 -7.31 2.15 11.84
C ALA A 42 -8.45 1.95 10.80
N ASN A 43 -8.63 2.89 9.87
CA ASN A 43 -9.63 2.76 8.78
C ASN A 43 -9.05 2.11 7.51
N PHE A 44 -7.91 1.45 7.65
CA PHE A 44 -7.24 0.76 6.57
C PHE A 44 -6.88 -0.66 6.98
N GLU A 45 -7.00 -1.57 6.01
CA GLU A 45 -6.47 -2.92 6.10
C GLU A 45 -5.23 -3.05 5.22
N PRO A 46 -4.22 -3.85 5.60
CA PRO A 46 -3.13 -4.20 4.71
C PRO A 46 -3.68 -4.77 3.40
N PHE A 47 -3.38 -4.09 2.28
CA PHE A 47 -3.76 -4.55 0.94
C PHE A 47 -2.67 -5.41 0.30
N ASP A 48 -1.42 -5.19 0.73
CA ASP A 48 -0.26 -6.02 0.40
C ASP A 48 0.52 -6.37 1.68
N THR A 49 1.20 -7.51 1.71
CA THR A 49 1.97 -7.99 2.88
C THR A 49 3.13 -8.87 2.41
N PRO A 50 4.40 -8.51 2.64
CA PRO A 50 5.06 -7.21 2.40
C PRO A 50 6.40 -7.35 1.63
N PRO A 51 6.82 -6.42 0.76
CA PRO A 51 8.23 -6.37 0.31
C PRO A 51 9.05 -5.52 1.28
N PHE A 52 9.32 -6.03 2.47
CA PHE A 52 10.26 -5.35 3.38
C PHE A 52 11.70 -5.73 3.03
N LYS A 53 12.59 -4.74 2.97
CA LYS A 53 14.02 -4.93 3.23
C LYS A 53 14.35 -4.09 4.46
N ARG A 54 14.43 -4.74 5.63
CA ARG A 54 15.06 -4.12 6.80
C ARG A 54 16.56 -4.13 6.56
N GLN A 55 17.12 -2.96 6.27
CA GLN A 55 18.55 -2.76 6.43
C GLN A 55 18.72 -1.98 7.72
N ASP A 56 19.43 -2.53 8.69
CA ASP A 56 19.84 -1.74 9.84
C ASP A 56 20.99 -0.86 9.35
N GLY A 57 20.83 0.46 9.42
CA GLY A 57 21.96 1.37 9.24
C GLY A 57 23.07 1.02 10.23
N SER A 58 24.30 1.48 10.00
CA SER A 58 25.47 1.17 10.84
C SER A 58 25.34 1.53 12.34
N GLY A 59 24.24 2.17 12.76
CA GLY A 59 23.84 2.39 14.15
C GLY A 59 22.49 1.78 14.57
N GLY A 60 21.96 0.77 13.88
CA GLY A 60 20.66 0.16 14.18
C GLY A 60 19.43 0.99 13.76
N LYS A 61 19.65 2.04 12.95
CA LYS A 61 18.60 2.94 12.46
C LYS A 61 17.81 2.26 11.34
N ARG A 62 16.48 2.40 11.35
CA ARG A 62 15.52 1.71 10.47
C ARG A 62 15.48 2.39 9.08
N VAL A 63 15.63 1.62 8.00
CA VAL A 63 16.02 2.21 6.69
C VAL A 63 14.91 2.32 5.65
N TYR A 64 13.94 1.41 5.53
CA TYR A 64 12.95 1.48 4.45
C TYR A 64 11.74 0.57 4.66
N GLY A 65 10.54 1.03 4.29
CA GLY A 65 9.36 0.16 4.17
C GLY A 65 8.29 0.76 3.26
N ARG A 66 7.70 -0.06 2.38
CA ARG A 66 6.57 0.34 1.51
C ARG A 66 5.36 -0.54 1.81
N TYR A 67 4.25 0.11 2.16
CA TYR A 67 3.03 -0.55 2.63
C TYR A 67 1.85 -0.12 1.77
N ALA A 68 1.13 -1.08 1.22
CA ALA A 68 -0.15 -0.80 0.58
C ALA A 68 -1.28 -1.07 1.58
N TYR A 69 -2.17 -0.10 1.70
CA TYR A 69 -3.30 -0.11 2.60
C TYR A 69 -4.57 0.16 1.81
N ARG A 70 -5.62 -0.63 2.03
CA ARG A 70 -6.95 -0.40 1.44
C ARG A 70 -7.87 0.25 2.45
N SER A 71 -8.57 1.31 2.03
CA SER A 71 -9.58 1.95 2.86
C SER A 71 -10.76 1.01 3.09
N THR A 72 -11.15 0.78 4.35
CA THR A 72 -12.31 -0.05 4.70
C THR A 72 -13.65 0.69 4.52
N ASN A 73 -13.59 2.02 4.38
CA ASN A 73 -14.76 2.90 4.21
C ASN A 73 -14.91 3.42 2.76
N GLY A 74 -14.40 2.67 1.78
CA GLY A 74 -14.51 2.98 0.35
C GLY A 74 -13.38 3.84 -0.16
N LEU A 75 -13.47 5.17 0.04
CA LEU A 75 -12.50 6.13 -0.50
C LEU A 75 -11.94 7.07 0.59
N ASP A 76 -10.63 7.25 0.57
CA ASP A 76 -9.83 8.07 1.50
C ASP A 76 -8.94 9.07 0.74
N SER A 77 -8.23 9.95 1.45
CA SER A 77 -7.26 10.90 0.91
C SER A 77 -5.96 10.90 1.71
N SER A 78 -4.86 11.29 1.06
CA SER A 78 -3.54 11.38 1.70
C SER A 78 -3.57 12.32 2.88
N LYS A 79 -4.40 13.37 2.80
CA LYS A 79 -4.62 14.35 3.87
C LYS A 79 -5.22 13.75 5.13
N ARG A 80 -6.29 12.95 5.01
CA ARG A 80 -6.92 12.35 6.19
C ARG A 80 -5.96 11.39 6.91
N VAL A 81 -5.16 10.67 6.13
CA VAL A 81 -4.12 9.77 6.64
C VAL A 81 -2.99 10.56 7.30
N ALA A 82 -2.51 11.63 6.67
CA ALA A 82 -1.50 12.51 7.23
C ALA A 82 -1.95 13.10 8.57
N ASP A 83 -3.19 13.61 8.63
CA ASP A 83 -3.78 14.17 9.84
C ASP A 83 -3.92 13.10 10.96
N TRP A 84 -4.09 11.82 10.61
CA TRP A 84 -4.07 10.73 11.57
C TRP A 84 -2.68 10.43 12.11
N TYR A 85 -1.65 10.38 11.25
CA TYR A 85 -0.25 10.19 11.69
C TYR A 85 0.21 11.34 12.60
N LYS A 86 -0.10 12.58 12.24
CA LYS A 86 0.20 13.78 13.05
C LYS A 86 -0.42 13.73 14.45
N LYS A 87 -1.54 13.01 14.63
CA LYS A 87 -2.19 12.81 15.94
C LYS A 87 -1.65 11.61 16.71
N SER A 88 -1.25 10.56 16.01
CA SER A 88 -0.91 9.26 16.63
C SER A 88 0.56 9.17 17.02
N LEU A 89 1.45 9.62 16.12
CA LEU A 89 2.90 9.52 16.30
C LEU A 89 3.47 10.29 17.50
N PRO A 90 2.92 11.45 17.93
CA PRO A 90 3.33 12.08 19.17
C PRO A 90 3.15 11.19 20.42
N GLY A 91 2.16 10.29 20.43
CA GLY A 91 1.97 9.32 21.52
C GLY A 91 3.10 8.29 21.61
N GLU A 92 3.83 8.08 20.51
CA GLU A 92 4.97 7.17 20.40
C GLU A 92 6.32 7.92 20.53
N GLY A 93 6.29 9.22 20.88
CA GLY A 93 7.49 10.06 21.07
C GLY A 93 8.05 10.67 19.79
N TRP A 94 7.31 10.63 18.68
CA TRP A 94 7.72 11.26 17.42
C TRP A 94 7.21 12.69 17.31
N GLU A 95 8.10 13.61 16.99
CA GLU A 95 7.79 15.03 16.81
C GLU A 95 7.79 15.40 15.33
N LEU A 96 6.68 15.97 14.86
CA LEU A 96 6.57 16.47 13.49
C LEU A 96 7.58 17.61 13.28
N GLN A 97 8.41 17.48 12.26
CA GLN A 97 9.38 18.49 11.84
C GLN A 97 8.86 19.29 10.66
N THR A 98 8.35 18.59 9.64
CA THR A 98 7.91 19.20 8.38
C THR A 98 6.78 18.40 7.73
N GLU A 99 5.99 19.11 6.93
CA GLU A 99 4.91 18.58 6.09
C GLU A 99 5.01 19.22 4.71
N GLU A 100 5.02 18.40 3.67
CA GLU A 100 4.97 18.82 2.27
C GLU A 100 3.74 18.22 1.60
N VAL A 101 3.10 19.02 0.74
CA VAL A 101 1.88 18.65 0.04
C VAL A 101 2.11 18.87 -1.45
N ASP A 102 1.87 17.84 -2.26
CA ASP A 102 1.81 17.94 -3.71
C ASP A 102 0.35 17.72 -4.11
N ASP A 103 -0.41 18.82 -4.15
CA ASP A 103 -1.85 18.80 -4.49
C ASP A 103 -2.08 18.26 -5.90
N ALA A 104 -1.14 18.48 -6.83
CA ALA A 104 -1.27 18.02 -8.21
C ALA A 104 -1.19 16.49 -8.31
N LYS A 105 -0.42 15.84 -7.43
CA LYS A 105 -0.33 14.37 -7.36
C LYS A 105 -1.21 13.77 -6.27
N GLY A 106 -1.81 14.59 -5.42
CA GLY A 106 -2.56 14.14 -4.25
C GLY A 106 -1.67 13.41 -3.23
N THR A 107 -0.40 13.75 -3.15
CA THR A 107 0.57 13.10 -2.25
C THR A 107 0.97 14.03 -1.11
N MET A 108 1.45 13.42 -0.02
CA MET A 108 1.97 14.17 1.12
C MET A 108 3.23 13.51 1.65
N LYS A 109 4.17 14.33 2.12
CA LYS A 109 5.38 13.89 2.81
C LYS A 109 5.37 14.47 4.23
N LEU A 110 5.64 13.64 5.23
CA LEU A 110 5.77 14.05 6.63
C LEU A 110 7.14 13.63 7.14
N LEU A 111 7.84 14.54 7.81
CA LEU A 111 9.10 14.23 8.48
C LEU A 111 8.90 14.31 9.99
N PHE A 112 9.26 13.25 10.69
CA PHE A 112 9.25 13.16 12.14
C PHE A 112 10.65 12.93 12.69
N LYS A 113 10.87 13.33 13.94
CA LYS A 113 12.11 13.08 14.69
C LYS A 113 11.79 12.46 16.05
N LYS A 114 12.63 11.53 16.49
CA LYS A 114 12.60 10.93 17.83
C LYS A 114 14.04 10.69 18.27
N ASP A 115 14.50 11.43 19.28
CA ASP A 115 15.91 11.45 19.71
C ASP A 115 16.87 11.75 18.54
N GLU A 116 17.70 10.77 18.15
CA GLU A 116 18.62 10.83 17.00
C GLU A 116 18.06 10.15 15.73
N ASP A 117 16.82 9.68 15.76
CA ASP A 117 16.14 9.00 14.66
C ASP A 117 15.24 9.95 13.87
N GLN A 118 15.08 9.65 12.59
CA GLN A 118 14.22 10.37 11.66
C GLN A 118 13.32 9.39 10.90
N LEU A 119 12.07 9.79 10.75
CA LEU A 119 11.05 9.06 10.02
C LEU A 119 10.44 9.97 8.96
N GLU A 120 10.74 9.70 7.70
CA GLU A 120 10.05 10.26 6.55
C GLU A 120 8.90 9.33 6.17
N LEU A 121 7.68 9.84 6.12
CA LEU A 121 6.50 9.16 5.60
C LEU A 121 6.06 9.83 4.30
N LYS A 122 6.03 9.06 3.20
CA LYS A 122 5.45 9.48 1.92
C LYS A 122 4.12 8.76 1.72
N LEU A 123 3.05 9.54 1.55
CA LEU A 123 1.68 9.07 1.42
C LEU A 123 1.23 9.30 -0.01
N ASN A 124 1.11 8.22 -0.77
CA ASN A 124 0.74 8.27 -2.18
C ASN A 124 -0.58 7.51 -2.43
N PRO A 125 -1.43 7.98 -3.36
CA PRO A 125 -2.40 7.08 -3.99
C PRO A 125 -1.67 5.91 -4.67
N ASP A 126 -2.37 4.80 -4.93
CA ASP A 126 -1.93 3.84 -5.95
C ASP A 126 -1.55 4.58 -7.25
N ASP A 127 -0.50 4.13 -7.95
CA ASP A 127 0.05 4.84 -9.11
C ASP A 127 -0.99 5.11 -10.21
N ARG A 128 -2.00 4.25 -10.33
CA ARG A 128 -3.11 4.42 -11.30
C ARG A 128 -4.09 5.53 -10.91
N MET A 129 -3.98 6.03 -9.68
CA MET A 129 -4.87 7.01 -9.05
C MET A 129 -4.14 8.30 -8.67
N GLN A 130 -2.88 8.49 -9.07
CA GLN A 130 -2.15 9.74 -8.82
C GLN A 130 -2.93 10.96 -9.38
N GLY A 131 -2.97 12.04 -8.60
CA GLY A 131 -3.75 13.24 -8.89
C GLY A 131 -5.25 13.12 -8.56
N SER A 132 -5.72 11.95 -8.10
CA SER A 132 -7.08 11.82 -7.56
C SER A 132 -7.13 12.31 -6.11
N GLU A 133 -8.08 13.17 -5.79
CA GLU A 133 -8.31 13.63 -4.40
C GLU A 133 -8.69 12.48 -3.45
N ARG A 134 -9.29 11.41 -4.00
CA ARG A 134 -9.77 10.27 -3.24
C ARG A 134 -9.45 8.94 -3.92
N TYR A 135 -9.06 7.94 -3.14
CA TYR A 135 -8.66 6.63 -3.63
C TYR A 135 -8.97 5.51 -2.62
N SER A 136 -9.04 4.27 -3.10
CA SER A 136 -9.30 3.09 -2.28
C SER A 136 -8.04 2.41 -1.77
N VAL A 137 -6.89 2.64 -2.42
CA VAL A 137 -5.58 2.09 -2.03
C VAL A 137 -4.58 3.23 -1.82
N LEU A 138 -4.03 3.27 -0.61
CA LEU A 138 -2.96 4.14 -0.13
C LEU A 138 -1.64 3.36 -0.18
N ILE A 139 -0.58 4.00 -0.66
CA ILE A 139 0.79 3.55 -0.48
C ILE A 139 1.44 4.45 0.57
N VAL A 140 1.96 3.86 1.65
CA VAL A 140 2.79 4.52 2.65
C VAL A 140 4.22 4.05 2.46
N GLU A 141 5.13 4.95 2.17
CA GLU A 141 6.57 4.68 2.13
C GLU A 141 7.23 5.33 3.35
N MET A 142 8.09 4.57 4.03
CA MET A 142 8.83 4.98 5.20
C MET A 142 10.30 5.03 4.84
N ASN A 143 10.96 6.17 5.06
CA ASN A 143 12.37 6.42 4.73
C ASN A 143 12.72 5.96 3.29
N PRO A 144 12.03 6.47 2.25
CA PRO A 144 12.29 6.07 0.87
C PRO A 144 13.77 6.25 0.50
N GLN A 145 14.41 5.21 -0.05
CA GLN A 145 15.88 5.21 -0.18
C GLN A 145 16.42 6.32 -1.09
N TYR A 146 15.68 6.75 -2.12
CA TYR A 146 16.02 7.84 -3.04
C TYR A 146 14.73 8.30 -3.76
N ASP A 147 14.56 9.60 -4.03
CA ASP A 147 13.59 10.15 -5.02
C ASP A 147 14.25 10.23 -6.42
#